data_AF-A0A511QB60-F1
#
_entry.id   AF-A0A511QB60-F1
#
_cell.length_a   1.000
_cell.length_b   1.000
_cell.length_c   1.000
_cell.angle_alpha   90.00
_cell.angle_beta   90.00
_cell.angle_gamma   90.00
#
_symmetry.space_group_name_H-M   'P 1'
#
loop_
_entity.id
_entity.type
_entity.pdbx_description
1 polymer ?
#
loop_
_entity_poly.entity_id
_entity_poly.type
_entity_poly.pdbx_seq_one_letter_code
_entity_poly.pdbx_strand_id
1 'polypeptide(L)'
;MRLLIRFTVALTALIAIILGSVAWQAIPQKKFLSREMEWNWHWEYFLPFSNGIQVTRTKDTKQLLLRRVYLEESVVIFLGTTLDNKFEVDVLSKEHCTKGDIKWISVSVNHRKISHRPMECEASEESYLYRYISSNIKSIEVGINEFYLRETFSNWPVHELKSDQFRQQHSRFFKSKDGHNNERWLRD
;
A
#
# COMPACT_ATOMS: atom_id res chain seq x y z
N MET A 1 41.22 -27.40 -0.02
CA MET A 1 41.03 -26.35 -1.05
C MET A 1 39.84 -26.62 -1.98
N ARG A 2 39.75 -27.75 -2.70
CA ARG A 2 38.58 -28.07 -3.57
C ARG A 2 37.23 -28.10 -2.85
N LEU A 3 37.18 -28.60 -1.61
CA LEU A 3 35.95 -28.64 -0.81
C LEU A 3 35.46 -27.22 -0.47
N LEU A 4 36.36 -26.34 -0.01
CA LEU A 4 36.09 -24.93 0.27
C LEU A 4 35.58 -24.18 -0.97
N ILE A 5 36.18 -24.41 -2.14
CA ILE A 5 35.74 -23.80 -3.40
C ILE A 5 34.32 -24.28 -3.78
N ARG A 6 34.02 -25.57 -3.59
CA ARG A 6 32.66 -26.10 -3.85
C ARG A 6 31.63 -25.49 -2.90
N PHE A 7 31.98 -25.32 -1.62
CA PHE A 7 31.10 -24.67 -0.66
C PHE A 7 30.87 -23.19 -0.97
N THR A 8 31.91 -22.44 -1.35
CA THR A 8 31.74 -21.04 -1.73
C THR A 8 30.90 -20.90 -2.99
N VAL A 9 31.12 -21.73 -4.02
CA VAL A 9 30.29 -21.72 -5.25
C VAL A 9 28.83 -22.09 -4.95
N ALA A 10 28.60 -23.10 -4.10
CA ALA A 10 27.23 -23.48 -3.72
C ALA A 10 26.54 -22.36 -2.93
N LEU A 11 27.26 -21.69 -2.02
CA LEU A 11 26.73 -20.58 -1.24
C LEU A 11 26.40 -19.37 -2.12
N THR A 12 27.27 -19.00 -3.06
CA THR A 12 27.00 -17.88 -3.98
C THR A 12 25.82 -18.19 -4.90
N ALA A 13 25.71 -19.42 -5.41
CA ALA A 13 24.56 -19.85 -6.19
C ALA A 13 23.26 -19.78 -5.37
N LEU A 14 23.27 -20.24 -4.11
CA LEU A 14 22.13 -20.16 -3.21
C LEU A 14 21.69 -18.70 -2.96
N ILE A 15 22.64 -17.80 -2.68
CA ILE A 15 22.35 -16.37 -2.48
C ILE A 15 21.76 -15.77 -3.76
N ALA A 16 22.32 -16.08 -4.93
CA ALA A 16 21.81 -15.58 -6.21
C ALA A 16 20.38 -16.06 -6.48
N ILE A 17 20.06 -17.32 -6.17
CA ILE A 17 18.71 -17.88 -6.30
C ILE A 17 17.75 -17.13 -5.37
N ILE A 18 18.11 -16.96 -4.09
CA ILE A 18 17.28 -16.25 -3.11
C ILE A 18 17.01 -14.81 -3.58
N LEU A 19 18.05 -14.06 -3.94
CA LEU A 19 17.90 -12.69 -4.41
C LEU A 19 17.07 -12.60 -5.70
N GLY A 20 17.27 -13.55 -6.62
CA GLY A 20 16.47 -13.66 -7.84
C GLY A 20 14.99 -13.89 -7.55
N SER A 21 14.67 -14.82 -6.65
CA SER A 21 13.28 -15.10 -6.23
C SER A 21 12.62 -13.90 -5.55
N VAL A 22 13.34 -13.22 -4.66
CA VAL A 22 12.83 -12.00 -4.00
C VAL A 22 12.57 -10.91 -5.04
N ALA A 23 13.51 -10.67 -5.96
CA ALA A 23 13.35 -9.67 -7.02
C ALA A 23 12.17 -9.99 -7.94
N TRP A 24 11.97 -11.26 -8.29
CA TRP A 24 10.88 -11.73 -9.14
C TRP A 24 9.51 -11.40 -8.56
N GLN A 25 9.33 -11.51 -7.24
CA GLN A 25 8.08 -11.12 -6.58
C GLN A 25 8.00 -9.61 -6.30
N ALA A 26 9.09 -8.99 -5.87
CA ALA A 26 9.07 -7.63 -5.36
C ALA A 26 8.94 -6.57 -6.48
N ILE A 27 9.59 -6.77 -7.63
CA ILE A 27 9.60 -5.76 -8.70
C ILE A 27 8.21 -5.55 -9.31
N PRO A 28 7.43 -6.59 -9.68
CA PRO A 28 6.09 -6.40 -10.22
C PRO A 28 5.15 -5.71 -9.23
N GLN A 29 5.25 -6.03 -7.93
CA GLN A 29 4.45 -5.36 -6.89
C GLN A 29 4.69 -3.86 -6.85
N LYS A 30 5.91 -3.36 -7.13
CA LYS A 30 6.17 -1.91 -7.17
C LYS A 30 5.46 -1.21 -8.35
N LYS A 31 5.31 -1.90 -9.48
CA LYS A 31 4.74 -1.34 -10.72
C LYS A 31 3.22 -1.50 -10.80
N PHE A 32 2.65 -2.47 -10.08
CA PHE A 32 1.22 -2.74 -10.10
C PHE A 32 0.41 -1.58 -9.52
N LEU A 33 -0.60 -1.10 -10.29
CA LEU A 33 -1.46 0.05 -9.96
C LEU A 33 -0.71 1.16 -9.22
N SER A 34 0.41 1.61 -9.79
CA SER A 34 1.30 2.57 -9.13
C SER A 34 0.70 3.96 -8.97
N ARG A 35 -0.39 4.27 -9.70
CA ARG A 35 -0.99 5.61 -9.81
C ARG A 35 0.09 6.67 -10.10
N GLU A 36 1.04 6.29 -10.97
CA GLU A 36 2.22 7.07 -11.33
C GLU A 36 3.13 7.52 -10.16
N MET A 37 3.03 6.88 -9.00
CA MET A 37 3.88 7.16 -7.84
C MET A 37 5.08 6.21 -7.79
N GLU A 38 6.18 6.71 -7.25
CA GLU A 38 7.35 5.89 -6.95
C GLU A 38 7.19 5.23 -5.58
N TRP A 39 6.94 3.93 -5.60
CA TRP A 39 6.77 3.15 -4.39
C TRP A 39 8.10 2.65 -3.88
N ASN A 40 8.27 2.66 -2.56
CA ASN A 40 9.42 2.06 -1.89
C ASN A 40 8.95 1.03 -0.88
N TRP A 41 9.77 0.03 -0.62
CA TRP A 41 9.47 -0.94 0.43
C TRP A 41 9.66 -0.30 1.78
N HIS A 42 8.69 -0.49 2.66
CA HIS A 42 8.89 -0.15 4.05
C HIS A 42 9.73 -1.24 4.71
N TRP A 43 10.98 -0.92 5.09
CA TRP A 43 11.97 -1.93 5.49
C TRP A 43 11.51 -2.82 6.65
N GLU A 44 10.92 -2.23 7.70
CA GLU A 44 10.41 -2.99 8.86
C GLU A 44 9.23 -3.92 8.54
N TYR A 45 8.50 -3.64 7.46
CA TYR A 45 7.31 -4.38 7.03
C TYR A 45 7.53 -5.04 5.67
N PHE A 46 8.80 -5.20 5.26
CA PHE A 46 9.17 -5.89 4.05
C PHE A 46 9.14 -7.39 4.29
N LEU A 47 8.43 -8.11 3.45
CA LEU A 47 8.35 -9.57 3.48
C LEU A 47 8.94 -10.10 2.17
N PRO A 48 10.13 -10.72 2.18
CA PRO A 48 10.84 -11.09 0.94
C PRO A 48 10.10 -12.09 0.04
N PHE A 49 9.21 -12.89 0.63
CA PHE A 49 8.46 -13.96 -0.03
C PHE A 49 6.94 -13.80 0.13
N SER A 50 6.48 -12.60 0.48
CA SER A 50 5.06 -12.32 0.70
C SER A 50 4.75 -10.86 0.36
N ASN A 51 3.52 -10.45 0.60
CA ASN A 51 3.03 -9.12 0.27
C ASN A 51 3.40 -8.16 1.41
N GLY A 52 4.56 -7.51 1.29
CA GLY A 52 5.01 -6.50 2.26
C GLY A 52 4.28 -5.17 2.14
N ILE A 53 4.57 -4.25 3.07
CA ILE A 53 4.06 -2.87 2.97
C ILE A 53 4.99 -2.03 2.11
N GLN A 54 4.38 -1.26 1.22
CA GLN A 54 5.06 -0.24 0.44
C GLN A 54 4.60 1.14 0.92
N VAL A 55 5.49 2.11 0.77
CA VAL A 55 5.31 3.49 1.20
C VAL A 55 5.68 4.44 0.06
N THR A 56 4.92 5.52 -0.07
CA THR A 56 5.22 6.63 -0.97
C THR A 56 4.70 7.94 -0.40
N ARG A 57 4.94 9.03 -1.13
CA ARG A 57 4.28 10.31 -0.90
C ARG A 57 3.52 10.72 -2.15
N THR A 58 2.29 11.21 -1.98
CA THR A 58 1.49 11.75 -3.09
C THR A 58 2.25 12.88 -3.80
N LYS A 59 2.06 13.02 -5.12
CA LYS A 59 2.79 14.03 -5.91
C LYS A 59 2.47 15.45 -5.44
N ASP A 60 1.19 15.74 -5.23
CA ASP A 60 0.69 17.10 -4.98
C ASP A 60 0.78 17.48 -3.51
N THR A 61 0.17 16.69 -2.62
CA THR A 61 0.09 17.01 -1.18
C THR A 61 1.27 16.53 -0.37
N LYS A 62 2.19 15.75 -0.97
CA LYS A 62 3.32 15.07 -0.31
C LYS A 62 2.90 14.19 0.86
N GLN A 63 1.66 13.72 0.83
CA GLN A 63 1.08 12.95 1.91
C GLN A 63 1.58 11.52 1.92
N LEU A 64 1.96 11.04 3.11
CA LEU A 64 2.37 9.66 3.29
C LEU A 64 1.21 8.73 2.93
N LEU A 65 1.50 7.77 2.06
CA LEU A 65 0.55 6.76 1.62
C LEU A 65 1.20 5.39 1.76
N LEU A 66 0.48 4.45 2.34
CA LEU A 66 0.88 3.05 2.46
C LEU A 66 0.06 2.21 1.49
N ARG A 67 0.62 1.10 1.03
CA ARG A 67 -0.16 0.08 0.33
C ARG A 67 0.37 -1.31 0.54
N ARG A 68 -0.47 -2.29 0.24
CA ARG A 68 -0.09 -3.69 0.02
C ARG A 68 -0.68 -4.15 -1.31
N VAL A 69 0.11 -4.89 -2.08
CA VAL A 69 -0.24 -5.38 -3.40
C VAL A 69 -0.44 -6.89 -3.37
N TYR A 70 -1.53 -7.34 -3.99
CA TYR A 70 -1.95 -8.72 -4.11
C TYR A 70 -1.98 -9.06 -5.61
N LEU A 71 -0.85 -9.55 -6.14
CA LEU A 71 -0.69 -9.76 -7.59
C LEU A 71 -1.58 -10.87 -8.12
N GLU A 72 -1.76 -11.95 -7.35
CA GLU A 72 -2.56 -13.11 -7.77
C GLU A 72 -4.04 -12.73 -7.88
N GLU A 73 -4.53 -11.95 -6.92
CA GLU A 73 -5.90 -11.46 -6.85
C GLU A 73 -6.12 -10.19 -7.69
N SER A 74 -5.06 -9.62 -8.27
CA SER A 74 -5.09 -8.34 -8.99
C SER A 74 -5.67 -7.19 -8.16
N VAL A 75 -5.36 -7.15 -6.86
CA VAL A 75 -5.86 -6.14 -5.92
C VAL A 75 -4.75 -5.33 -5.27
N VAL A 76 -5.04 -4.06 -4.96
CA VAL A 76 -4.22 -3.24 -4.06
C VAL A 76 -5.10 -2.66 -2.97
N ILE A 77 -4.59 -2.68 -1.75
CA ILE A 77 -5.18 -1.96 -0.63
C ILE A 77 -4.24 -0.81 -0.30
N PHE A 78 -4.73 0.43 -0.40
CA PHE A 78 -4.03 1.62 0.06
C PHE A 78 -4.58 2.05 1.42
N LEU A 79 -3.72 2.65 2.22
CA LEU A 79 -4.08 3.26 3.49
C LEU A 79 -3.41 4.63 3.57
N GLY A 80 -4.22 5.66 3.76
CA GLY A 80 -3.79 7.04 3.97
C GLY A 80 -4.62 7.73 5.03
N THR A 81 -4.48 9.06 5.08
CA THR A 81 -5.34 9.91 5.91
C THR A 81 -6.13 10.89 5.04
N THR A 82 -7.25 11.37 5.55
CA THR A 82 -8.01 12.45 4.91
C THR A 82 -7.59 13.81 5.45
N LEU A 83 -8.16 14.88 4.89
CA LEU A 83 -7.90 16.23 5.39
C LEU A 83 -8.34 16.42 6.86
N ASP A 84 -9.43 15.79 7.25
CA ASP A 84 -10.04 15.83 8.58
C ASP A 84 -9.50 14.76 9.55
N ASN A 85 -8.30 14.24 9.28
CA ASN A 85 -7.60 13.29 10.16
C ASN A 85 -8.37 11.97 10.40
N LYS A 86 -9.12 11.52 9.39
CA LYS A 86 -9.66 10.16 9.34
C LYS A 86 -8.73 9.27 8.53
N PHE A 87 -8.84 7.97 8.70
CA PHE A 87 -8.20 7.01 7.81
C PHE A 87 -9.03 6.85 6.55
N GLU A 88 -8.32 6.77 5.42
CA GLU A 88 -8.87 6.45 4.12
C GLU A 88 -8.28 5.11 3.66
N VAL A 89 -9.14 4.14 3.37
CA VAL A 89 -8.77 2.89 2.74
C VAL A 89 -9.36 2.84 1.34
N ASP A 90 -8.47 2.74 0.36
CA ASP A 90 -8.85 2.48 -1.02
C ASP A 90 -8.53 1.02 -1.35
N VAL A 91 -9.53 0.30 -1.86
CA VAL A 91 -9.38 -1.05 -2.40
C VAL A 91 -9.55 -0.95 -3.90
N LEU A 92 -8.51 -1.29 -4.65
CA LEU A 92 -8.52 -1.28 -6.10
C LEU A 92 -8.47 -2.70 -6.63
N SER A 93 -9.34 -3.01 -7.58
CA SER A 93 -9.30 -4.24 -8.38
C SER A 93 -8.87 -3.87 -9.80
N LYS A 94 -7.73 -4.38 -10.26
CA LYS A 94 -7.26 -4.15 -11.64
C LYS A 94 -8.10 -4.97 -12.60
N GLU A 95 -8.88 -4.28 -13.41
CA GLU A 95 -9.73 -4.85 -14.45
C GLU A 95 -10.17 -3.69 -15.35
N HIS A 96 -10.12 -3.89 -16.67
CA HIS A 96 -10.59 -2.86 -17.59
C HIS A 96 -12.08 -2.63 -17.39
N CYS A 97 -12.48 -1.36 -17.34
CA CYS A 97 -13.86 -0.96 -17.08
C CYS A 97 -14.19 0.30 -17.84
N THR A 98 -15.48 0.56 -18.07
CA THR A 98 -15.95 1.81 -18.67
C THR A 98 -16.57 2.71 -17.61
N LYS A 99 -16.50 4.02 -17.83
CA LYS A 99 -17.07 5.00 -16.89
C LYS A 99 -18.55 4.74 -16.65
N GLY A 100 -18.91 4.50 -15.39
CA GLY A 100 -20.27 4.16 -14.97
C GLY A 100 -20.47 2.66 -14.67
N ASP A 101 -19.52 1.81 -15.06
CA ASP A 101 -19.53 0.41 -14.65
C ASP A 101 -19.32 0.27 -13.15
N ILE A 102 -20.01 -0.72 -12.59
CA ILE A 102 -19.91 -1.10 -11.18
C ILE A 102 -19.44 -2.54 -11.06
N LYS A 103 -18.57 -2.79 -10.09
CA LYS A 103 -18.19 -4.13 -9.64
C LYS A 103 -18.59 -4.30 -8.19
N TRP A 104 -19.09 -5.47 -7.81
CA TRP A 104 -19.52 -5.68 -6.41
C TRP A 104 -18.36 -6.15 -5.53
N ILE A 105 -18.28 -5.58 -4.33
CA ILE A 105 -17.35 -5.97 -3.28
C ILE A 105 -18.12 -6.28 -1.99
N SER A 106 -17.78 -7.39 -1.35
CA SER A 106 -18.18 -7.69 0.02
C SER A 106 -17.15 -7.13 0.98
N VAL A 107 -17.56 -6.23 1.88
CA VAL A 107 -16.64 -5.58 2.82
C VAL A 107 -17.13 -5.75 4.26
N SER A 108 -16.24 -6.20 5.14
CA SER A 108 -16.38 -6.06 6.59
C SER A 108 -15.24 -5.21 7.13
N VAL A 109 -15.57 -4.21 7.96
CA VAL A 109 -14.59 -3.37 8.65
C VAL A 109 -14.71 -3.59 10.14
N ASN A 110 -13.59 -3.78 10.83
CA ASN A 110 -13.53 -3.99 12.28
C ASN A 110 -14.42 -5.17 12.74
N HIS A 111 -14.49 -6.24 11.95
CA HIS A 111 -15.33 -7.43 12.21
C HIS A 111 -16.83 -7.12 12.35
N ARG A 112 -17.30 -6.03 11.73
CA ARG A 112 -18.73 -5.73 11.64
C ARG A 112 -19.39 -6.60 10.57
N LYS A 113 -20.73 -6.56 10.51
CA LYS A 113 -21.48 -7.31 9.50
C LYS A 113 -20.98 -6.97 8.09
N ILE A 114 -20.75 -8.01 7.28
CA ILE A 114 -20.39 -7.87 5.87
C ILE A 114 -21.47 -7.06 5.15
N SER A 115 -21.04 -6.07 4.39
CA SER A 115 -21.89 -5.26 3.51
C SER A 115 -21.45 -5.41 2.07
N HIS A 116 -22.41 -5.59 1.17
CA HIS A 116 -22.15 -5.56 -0.26
C HIS A 116 -22.19 -4.11 -0.72
N ARG A 117 -21.14 -3.66 -1.41
CA ARG A 117 -20.97 -2.28 -1.85
C ARG A 117 -20.51 -2.27 -3.32
N PRO A 118 -20.88 -1.23 -4.09
CA PRO A 118 -20.33 -1.04 -5.41
C PRO A 118 -18.90 -0.51 -5.31
N MET A 119 -18.03 -1.01 -6.18
CA MET A 119 -16.78 -0.41 -6.60
C MET A 119 -17.06 0.35 -7.90
N GLU A 120 -16.54 1.56 -8.02
CA GLU A 120 -16.73 2.42 -9.19
C GLU A 120 -15.52 2.36 -10.11
N CYS A 121 -15.73 2.36 -11.43
CA CYS A 121 -14.63 2.45 -12.38
C CYS A 121 -13.84 3.75 -12.20
N GLU A 122 -12.52 3.66 -12.06
CA GLU A 122 -11.64 4.82 -11.97
C GLU A 122 -11.56 5.57 -13.29
N ALA A 123 -11.18 6.85 -13.24
CA ALA A 123 -11.02 7.69 -14.44
C ALA A 123 -9.97 7.16 -15.43
N SER A 124 -9.05 6.31 -14.98
CA SER A 124 -8.07 5.62 -15.83
C SER A 124 -8.69 4.50 -16.66
N GLU A 125 -9.90 4.03 -16.34
CA GLU A 125 -10.57 2.89 -17.00
C GLU A 125 -9.79 1.56 -16.89
N GLU A 126 -8.83 1.48 -15.97
CA GLU A 126 -7.97 0.30 -15.75
C GLU A 126 -8.27 -0.45 -14.43
N SER A 127 -9.14 0.10 -13.58
CA SER A 127 -9.43 -0.46 -12.27
C SER A 127 -10.74 0.03 -11.68
N TYR A 128 -11.33 -0.79 -10.82
CA TYR A 128 -12.44 -0.42 -9.94
C TYR A 128 -11.93 0.00 -8.57
N LEU A 129 -12.53 1.03 -7.98
CA LEU A 129 -12.21 1.59 -6.66
C LEU A 129 -13.38 1.43 -5.69
N TYR A 130 -13.08 0.92 -4.51
CA TYR A 130 -13.92 1.09 -3.32
C TYR A 130 -13.17 1.91 -2.27
N ARG A 131 -13.81 2.96 -1.75
CA ARG A 131 -13.24 3.81 -0.71
C ARG A 131 -14.02 3.69 0.59
N TYR A 132 -13.29 3.51 1.69
CA TYR A 132 -13.83 3.53 3.03
C TYR A 132 -13.10 4.57 3.90
N ILE A 133 -13.86 5.44 4.55
CA ILE A 133 -13.32 6.51 5.41
C ILE A 133 -13.85 6.34 6.84
N SER A 134 -12.95 6.33 7.83
CA SER A 134 -13.32 6.22 9.24
C SER A 134 -12.26 6.82 10.16
N SER A 135 -12.67 7.34 11.32
CA SER A 135 -11.75 7.79 12.37
C SER A 135 -10.99 6.64 13.05
N ASN A 136 -11.50 5.42 12.94
CA ASN A 136 -10.89 4.23 13.53
C ASN A 136 -10.99 3.04 12.58
N ILE A 137 -9.85 2.46 12.27
CA ILE A 137 -9.73 1.25 11.47
C ILE A 137 -8.71 0.30 12.10
N LYS A 138 -9.13 -0.93 12.36
CA LYS A 138 -8.34 -2.02 12.95
C LYS A 138 -8.14 -3.15 11.96
N SER A 139 -9.18 -3.47 11.20
CA SER A 139 -9.15 -4.50 10.17
C SER A 139 -10.12 -4.18 9.04
N ILE A 140 -9.80 -4.68 7.85
CA ILE A 140 -10.71 -4.74 6.72
C ILE A 140 -10.66 -6.13 6.11
N GLU A 141 -11.82 -6.66 5.77
CA GLU A 141 -12.01 -7.93 5.10
C GLU A 141 -12.75 -7.63 3.81
N VAL A 142 -12.20 -8.09 2.68
CA VAL A 142 -12.76 -7.84 1.35
C VAL A 142 -12.93 -9.13 0.58
N GLY A 143 -14.10 -9.34 0.01
CA GLY A 143 -14.40 -10.39 -0.95
C GLY A 143 -14.75 -9.78 -2.29
N ILE A 144 -14.01 -10.14 -3.34
CA ILE A 144 -14.26 -9.71 -4.72
C ILE A 144 -14.19 -10.98 -5.56
N ASN A 145 -15.24 -11.25 -6.34
CA ASN A 145 -15.38 -12.51 -7.07
C ASN A 145 -15.19 -13.73 -6.13
N GLU A 146 -14.23 -14.62 -6.42
CA GLU A 146 -13.97 -15.83 -5.64
C GLU A 146 -12.89 -15.69 -4.57
N PHE A 147 -12.17 -14.55 -4.51
CA PHE A 147 -11.09 -14.37 -3.55
C PHE A 147 -11.51 -13.53 -2.35
N TYR A 148 -10.84 -13.78 -1.24
CA TYR A 148 -11.08 -13.11 0.03
C TYR A 148 -9.75 -12.69 0.64
N LEU A 149 -9.63 -11.40 0.94
CA LEU A 149 -8.45 -10.80 1.56
C LEU A 149 -8.81 -10.23 2.93
N ARG A 150 -7.90 -10.37 3.88
CA ARG A 150 -8.04 -9.80 5.22
C ARG A 150 -6.80 -9.02 5.59
N GLU A 151 -7.02 -7.78 5.98
CA GLU A 151 -6.00 -6.89 6.52
C GLU A 151 -6.25 -6.62 7.99
N THR A 152 -5.16 -6.66 8.75
CA THR A 152 -5.14 -6.18 10.12
C THR A 152 -4.14 -5.04 10.19
N PHE A 153 -4.62 -3.83 10.46
CA PHE A 153 -3.83 -2.61 10.42
C PHE A 153 -2.86 -2.47 11.60
N SER A 154 -2.89 -3.39 12.58
CA SER A 154 -1.77 -3.53 13.53
C SER A 154 -0.47 -3.96 12.84
N ASN A 155 -0.56 -4.62 11.68
CA ASN A 155 0.57 -5.09 10.90
C ASN A 155 0.99 -4.08 9.82
N TRP A 156 0.59 -2.82 9.99
CA TRP A 156 0.90 -1.70 9.13
C TRP A 156 1.52 -0.58 9.98
N PRO A 157 2.38 0.28 9.41
CA PRO A 157 2.93 1.46 10.09
C PRO A 157 1.90 2.61 10.19
N VAL A 158 0.70 2.33 10.71
CA VAL A 158 -0.42 3.29 10.80
C VAL A 158 -0.09 4.51 11.66
N HIS A 159 0.77 4.31 12.67
CA HIS A 159 1.22 5.38 13.55
C HIS A 159 2.01 6.46 12.77
N GLU A 160 2.71 6.08 11.70
CA GLU A 160 3.43 7.02 10.84
C GLU A 160 2.47 7.91 10.05
N LEU A 161 1.35 7.36 9.58
CA LEU A 161 0.31 8.15 8.90
C LEU A 161 -0.26 9.24 9.81
N LYS A 162 -0.56 8.92 11.07
CA LYS A 162 -1.04 9.91 12.05
C LYS A 162 0.02 10.97 12.36
N SER A 163 1.27 10.55 12.53
CA SER A 163 2.40 11.46 12.76
C SER A 163 2.61 12.41 11.58
N ASP A 164 2.56 11.88 10.35
CA ASP A 164 2.67 12.65 9.10
C ASP A 164 1.52 13.64 8.97
N GLN A 165 0.28 13.20 9.20
CA GLN A 165 -0.91 14.05 9.18
C GLN A 165 -0.84 15.19 10.20
N PHE A 166 -0.38 14.90 11.42
CA PHE A 166 -0.18 15.90 12.46
C PHE A 166 0.88 16.94 12.04
N ARG A 167 2.01 16.48 11.48
CA ARG A 167 3.08 17.37 10.99
C ARG A 167 2.61 18.24 9.84
N GLN A 168 1.83 17.70 8.92
CA GLN A 168 1.26 18.48 7.82
C GLN A 168 0.31 19.57 8.31
N GLN A 169 -0.56 19.27 9.27
CA GLN A 169 -1.49 20.27 9.83
C GLN A 169 -0.78 21.37 10.63
N HIS A 170 0.43 21.11 11.12
CA HIS A 170 1.24 22.05 11.90
C HIS A 170 2.54 22.40 11.19
N SER A 171 2.51 22.43 9.85
CA SER A 171 3.67 22.65 8.96
C SER A 171 4.51 23.86 9.38
N ARG A 172 3.88 24.99 9.73
CA ARG A 172 4.55 26.24 10.16
C ARG A 172 5.42 26.03 11.40
N PHE A 173 4.90 25.30 12.39
CA PHE A 173 5.65 24.97 13.61
C PHE A 173 6.89 24.13 13.26
N PHE A 174 6.73 23.08 12.47
CA PHE A 174 7.82 22.17 12.12
C PHE A 174 8.83 22.79 11.15
N LYS A 175 8.40 23.61 10.19
CA LYS A 175 9.29 24.38 9.29
C LYS A 175 10.22 25.29 10.08
N SER A 176 9.75 25.91 11.17
CA SER A 176 10.56 26.79 12.02
C SER A 176 11.54 26.04 12.95
N LYS A 177 11.31 24.76 13.23
CA LYS A 177 12.12 23.93 14.15
C LYS A 177 13.13 23.05 13.43
N ASP A 178 12.77 22.48 12.29
CA ASP A 178 13.58 21.47 11.59
C ASP A 178 14.54 22.04 10.55
N GLY A 179 14.59 23.38 10.40
CA GLY A 179 15.51 24.08 9.51
C GLY A 179 15.33 23.73 8.03
N HIS A 180 14.59 24.56 7.28
CA HIS A 180 14.57 24.64 5.80
C HIS A 180 14.66 23.34 4.95
N ASN A 181 14.29 22.16 5.44
CA ASN A 181 14.06 20.99 4.60
C ASN A 181 12.66 21.09 3.98
N ASN A 182 12.56 22.00 3.01
CA ASN A 182 11.38 22.80 2.69
C ASN A 182 10.35 22.15 1.75
N GLU A 183 10.41 20.84 1.48
CA GLU A 183 9.57 20.22 0.44
C GLU A 183 8.70 19.05 0.91
N ARG A 184 8.80 18.61 2.17
CA ARG A 184 8.02 17.47 2.67
C ARG A 184 6.58 17.83 3.08
N TRP A 185 6.27 19.11 3.24
CA TRP A 185 5.06 19.59 3.91
C TRP A 185 4.39 20.68 3.07
N LEU A 186 3.61 20.27 2.08
CA LEU A 186 2.97 21.16 1.09
C LEU A 186 1.46 21.30 1.27
N ARG A 187 0.90 20.85 2.40
CA ARG A 187 -0.53 21.00 2.69
C ARG A 187 -0.86 22.36 3.32
N ASP A 188 -0.33 23.43 2.72
CA ASP A 188 -0.62 24.84 3.04
C ASP A 188 -1.16 25.55 1.79
#